data_AF-Q16YV6-F1
#
_entry.id   AF-Q16YV6-F1
#
_cell.length_a   1.000
_cell.length_b   1.000
_cell.length_c   1.000
_cell.angle_alpha   90.00
_cell.angle_beta   90.00
_cell.angle_gamma   90.00
#
_symmetry.space_group_name_H-M   'P 1'
#
loop_
_entity.id
_entity.type
_entity.pdbx_description
1 polymer ?
#
loop_
_entity_poly.entity_id
_entity_poly.type
_entity_poly.pdbx_seq_one_letter_code
_entity_poly.pdbx_strand_id
1 'polypeptide(L)'
;MAALSLGHLVLEILIIVRQTNPNRCWDSCNVERLESIEALDFHGNPLGKSSKSRTSKDKLKEDNIGFRMLMKLGWGGGPLGKHKDGIVDPIEVQAKRGRKGLGLVQLKPTLASPENGSSYSNKFLTDGFDLQSEAFHIDINFYRDLMVNFKSRQLGYDLVFSIDFTEIERALLCKIASDLNLQCKTVTYDYEHYQFVLLKHRVSPHDLLVKILVERHPIYSALYTVEPPEEELTRHKKVLELCSR
;
A
#
# COMPACT_ATOMS: atom_id res chain seq x y z
N MET A 1 27.17 -34.51 -48.15
CA MET A 1 25.89 -33.81 -47.85
C MET A 1 25.70 -33.88 -46.34
N ALA A 2 25.55 -32.84 -45.55
CA ALA A 2 25.23 -31.45 -45.81
C ALA A 2 26.27 -30.54 -45.14
N ALA A 3 26.67 -29.49 -45.83
CA ALA A 3 27.49 -28.43 -45.26
C ALA A 3 26.66 -27.68 -44.22
N LEU A 4 27.17 -27.59 -43.00
CA LEU A 4 26.72 -26.64 -42.00
C LEU A 4 27.07 -25.24 -42.53
N SER A 5 26.17 -24.69 -43.33
CA SER A 5 26.20 -23.29 -43.70
C SER A 5 25.96 -22.50 -42.42
N LEU A 6 27.04 -21.92 -41.89
CA LEU A 6 27.00 -20.79 -40.97
C LEU A 6 26.35 -19.62 -41.72
N GLY A 7 25.03 -19.74 -41.90
CA GLY A 7 24.19 -18.70 -42.45
C GLY A 7 24.27 -17.51 -41.50
N HIS A 8 24.91 -16.46 -42.00
CA HIS A 8 24.60 -15.06 -41.72
C HIS A 8 23.67 -14.88 -40.51
N LEU A 9 24.26 -14.65 -39.34
CA LEU A 9 23.57 -13.99 -38.24
C LEU A 9 23.33 -12.54 -38.71
N VAL A 10 22.34 -12.38 -39.59
CA VAL A 10 21.70 -11.11 -39.82
C VAL A 10 21.31 -10.64 -38.42
N LEU A 11 21.80 -9.47 -38.02
CA LEU A 11 21.33 -8.76 -36.85
C LEU A 11 19.87 -8.39 -37.11
N GLU A 12 18.97 -9.38 -37.08
CA GLU A 12 17.54 -9.17 -37.21
C GLU A 12 17.12 -8.33 -36.02
N ILE A 13 16.66 -7.12 -36.30
CA ILE A 13 16.10 -6.22 -35.30
C ILE A 13 14.78 -6.86 -34.86
N LEU A 14 14.86 -7.66 -33.80
CA LEU A 14 13.71 -8.33 -33.19
C LEU A 14 12.82 -7.30 -32.52
N ILE A 15 11.52 -7.36 -32.79
CA ILE A 15 10.51 -6.48 -32.20
C ILE A 15 9.96 -7.17 -30.96
N ILE A 16 10.10 -6.52 -29.80
CA ILE A 16 9.49 -6.97 -28.56
C ILE A 16 8.10 -6.34 -28.45
N VAL A 17 7.06 -7.18 -28.46
CA VAL A 17 5.67 -6.76 -28.29
C VAL A 17 5.17 -7.27 -26.94
N ARG A 18 4.51 -6.40 -26.14
CA ARG A 18 3.87 -6.82 -24.88
C ARG A 18 2.48 -7.37 -25.20
N GLN A 19 2.20 -8.63 -24.84
CA GLN A 19 0.97 -9.34 -25.24
C GLN A 19 -0.29 -8.72 -24.64
N THR A 20 -0.23 -8.33 -23.37
CA THR A 20 -1.35 -7.68 -22.68
C THR A 20 -0.82 -6.49 -21.90
N ASN A 21 -1.54 -5.38 -21.96
CA ASN A 21 -1.32 -4.25 -21.08
C ASN A 21 -2.35 -4.36 -19.95
N PRO A 22 -2.05 -5.01 -18.82
CA PRO A 22 -2.95 -5.09 -17.65
C PRO A 22 -3.18 -3.71 -16.98
N ASN A 23 -2.81 -2.62 -17.65
CA ASN A 23 -3.05 -1.25 -17.20
C ASN A 23 -4.16 -0.58 -18.05
N ARG A 24 -5.00 -1.35 -18.76
CA ARG A 24 -6.04 -0.83 -19.67
C ARG A 24 -7.47 -1.09 -19.23
N CYS A 25 -7.70 -1.84 -18.16
CA CYS A 25 -9.01 -1.89 -17.51
C CYS A 25 -8.85 -1.74 -16.00
N TRP A 26 -9.83 -1.12 -15.35
CA TRP A 26 -9.85 -0.92 -13.91
C TRP A 26 -10.02 -2.25 -13.15
N ASP A 27 -10.62 -3.26 -13.81
CA ASP A 27 -10.78 -4.63 -13.29
C ASP A 27 -9.50 -5.47 -13.31
N SER A 28 -8.48 -5.09 -14.07
CA SER A 28 -7.23 -5.85 -14.07
C SER A 28 -6.39 -5.45 -12.86
N CYS A 29 -6.41 -6.28 -11.82
CA CYS A 29 -5.48 -6.20 -10.70
C CYS A 29 -4.78 -7.55 -10.47
N ASN A 30 -3.64 -7.52 -9.78
CA ASN A 30 -2.89 -8.71 -9.37
C ASN A 30 -2.52 -8.67 -7.88
N VAL A 31 -3.04 -7.68 -7.14
CA VAL A 31 -2.92 -7.55 -5.69
C VAL A 31 -4.28 -7.16 -5.13
N GLU A 32 -4.95 -8.11 -4.49
CA GLU A 32 -6.24 -7.89 -3.85
C GLU A 32 -6.13 -7.11 -2.54
N ARG A 33 -7.23 -6.45 -2.16
CA ARG A 33 -7.35 -5.82 -0.85
C ARG A 33 -7.57 -6.90 0.21
N LEU A 34 -6.61 -7.02 1.12
CA LEU A 34 -6.62 -7.97 2.21
C LEU A 34 -7.01 -7.23 3.48
N GLU A 35 -8.22 -7.51 3.95
CA GLU A 35 -8.75 -6.91 5.17
C GLU A 35 -7.99 -7.44 6.40
N SER A 36 -7.66 -6.53 7.32
CA SER A 36 -7.11 -6.91 8.61
C SER A 36 -8.25 -7.19 9.60
N ILE A 37 -8.09 -8.24 10.40
CA ILE A 37 -9.03 -8.60 11.48
C ILE A 37 -9.10 -7.49 12.54
N GLU A 38 -7.98 -6.80 12.77
CA GLU A 38 -7.84 -5.74 13.77
C GLU A 38 -7.48 -4.42 13.08
N ALA A 39 -7.94 -3.29 13.63
CA ALA A 39 -7.51 -1.98 13.17
C ALA A 39 -6.03 -1.78 13.51
N LEU A 40 -5.22 -1.43 12.51
CA LEU A 40 -3.78 -1.26 12.62
C LEU A 40 -3.38 0.22 12.56
N ASP A 41 -2.33 0.59 13.30
CA ASP A 41 -1.67 1.88 13.20
C ASP A 41 -0.80 1.96 11.92
N PHE A 42 -0.23 3.12 11.62
CA PHE A 42 0.68 3.33 10.49
C PHE A 42 1.88 2.35 10.41
N HIS A 43 2.30 1.81 11.55
CA HIS A 43 3.40 0.87 11.65
C HIS A 43 2.98 -0.59 11.48
N GLY A 44 1.68 -0.90 11.48
CA GLY A 44 1.15 -2.26 11.42
C GLY A 44 0.90 -2.90 12.79
N ASN A 45 0.86 -2.12 13.87
CA ASN A 45 0.54 -2.60 15.22
C ASN A 45 -0.98 -2.46 15.49
N PRO A 46 -1.62 -3.41 16.18
CA PRO A 46 -3.02 -3.29 16.55
C PRO A 46 -3.30 -2.10 17.48
N LEU A 47 -4.24 -1.24 17.09
CA LEU A 47 -4.71 -0.09 17.89
C LEU A 47 -5.46 -0.49 19.18
N GLY A 48 -5.82 -1.78 19.32
CA GLY A 48 -6.66 -2.30 20.40
C GLY A 48 -5.97 -3.17 21.46
N LYS A 49 -4.64 -3.36 21.41
CA LYS A 49 -3.91 -4.22 22.37
C LYS A 49 -2.82 -3.47 23.13
N SER A 50 -3.20 -2.37 23.78
CA SER A 50 -2.59 -1.97 25.06
C SER A 50 -3.47 -2.30 26.27
N SER A 51 -4.62 -2.95 26.05
CA SER A 51 -5.36 -3.64 27.12
C SER A 51 -4.66 -4.96 27.43
N LYS A 52 -3.46 -4.88 28.02
CA LYS A 52 -3.17 -5.86 29.08
C LYS A 52 -4.39 -5.82 29.98
N SER A 53 -5.15 -6.91 30.05
CA SER A 53 -5.96 -7.23 31.22
C SER A 53 -5.09 -6.86 32.41
N ARG A 54 -5.43 -5.75 33.10
CA ARG A 54 -4.63 -5.18 34.19
C ARG A 54 -4.72 -6.12 35.38
N THR A 55 -4.02 -7.23 35.28
CA THR A 55 -3.91 -8.25 36.31
C THR A 55 -2.73 -7.85 37.18
N SER A 56 -3.02 -7.26 38.34
CA SER A 56 -2.10 -7.03 39.49
C SER A 56 -0.78 -6.25 39.25
N LYS A 57 -0.30 -6.08 38.02
CA LYS A 57 1.01 -5.49 37.68
C LYS A 57 0.99 -3.96 37.65
N ASP A 58 -0.19 -3.35 37.54
CA ASP A 58 -0.34 -1.88 37.46
C ASP A 58 -0.74 -1.24 38.81
N LYS A 59 -0.80 -2.01 39.90
CA LYS A 59 -0.98 -1.46 41.24
C LYS A 59 0.33 -0.81 41.69
N LEU A 60 0.24 0.32 42.41
CA LEU A 60 1.38 0.87 43.14
C LEU A 60 1.92 -0.22 44.08
N LYS A 61 3.23 -0.48 43.99
CA LYS A 61 3.91 -1.42 44.86
C LYS A 61 3.88 -0.93 46.31
N GLU A 62 3.87 -1.87 47.26
CA GLU A 62 3.74 -1.57 48.69
C GLU A 62 4.94 -0.82 49.30
N ASP A 63 6.09 -0.87 48.63
CA ASP A 63 7.31 -0.15 48.98
C ASP A 63 7.26 1.35 48.62
N ASN A 64 6.31 1.77 47.78
CA ASN A 64 6.17 3.17 47.36
C ASN A 64 5.82 4.07 48.56
N ILE A 65 6.52 5.21 48.69
CA ILE A 65 6.35 6.15 49.80
C ILE A 65 4.90 6.65 49.90
N GLY A 66 4.28 7.00 48.78
CA GLY A 66 2.89 7.46 48.72
C GLY A 66 1.92 6.37 49.14
N PHE A 67 2.15 5.12 48.69
CA PHE A 67 1.36 3.96 49.10
C PHE A 67 1.40 3.77 50.62
N ARG A 68 2.60 3.77 51.21
CA ARG A 68 2.79 3.63 52.68
C ARG A 68 2.17 4.79 53.45
N MET A 69 2.23 6.00 52.91
CA MET A 69 1.61 7.18 53.52
C MET A 69 0.09 7.06 53.52
N LEU A 70 -0.51 6.68 52.39
CA LEU A 70 -1.97 6.48 52.27
C LEU A 70 -2.46 5.37 53.21
N MET A 71 -1.73 4.24 53.28
CA MET A 71 -2.04 3.16 54.22
C MET A 71 -2.04 3.65 55.68
N LYS A 72 -1.05 4.48 56.05
CA LYS A 72 -0.98 5.09 57.40
C LYS A 72 -2.12 6.07 57.69
N LEU A 73 -2.70 6.68 56.65
CA LEU A 73 -3.88 7.55 56.74
C LEU A 73 -5.20 6.76 56.70
N GLY A 74 -5.15 5.42 56.73
CA GLY A 74 -6.31 4.55 56.79
C GLY A 74 -6.88 4.12 55.44
N TRP A 75 -6.19 4.39 54.33
CA TRP A 75 -6.59 3.86 53.02
C TRP A 75 -6.25 2.36 52.94
N GLY A 76 -7.23 1.51 52.64
CA GLY A 76 -7.08 0.05 52.58
C GLY A 76 -6.85 -0.52 51.17
N GLY A 77 -6.56 0.33 50.19
CA GLY A 77 -6.50 -0.04 48.77
C GLY A 77 -7.87 0.04 48.08
N GLY A 78 -7.85 0.48 46.82
CA GLY A 78 -9.05 0.71 46.00
C GLY A 78 -9.35 2.21 45.77
N PRO A 79 -10.52 2.54 45.19
CA PRO A 79 -10.89 3.92 44.85
C PRO A 79 -10.97 4.83 46.09
N LEU A 80 -10.51 6.07 45.92
CA LEU A 80 -10.41 7.06 46.98
C LEU A 80 -11.73 7.82 47.17
N GLY A 81 -12.26 7.89 48.38
CA GLY A 81 -13.51 8.61 48.67
C GLY A 81 -14.27 7.99 49.83
N LYS A 82 -15.17 8.75 50.46
CA LYS A 82 -15.96 8.27 51.61
C LYS A 82 -16.80 7.03 51.25
N HIS A 83 -17.22 6.92 49.99
CA HIS A 83 -18.06 5.83 49.50
C HIS A 83 -17.32 4.87 48.56
N LYS A 84 -15.97 4.92 48.51
CA LYS A 84 -15.15 4.15 47.54
C LYS A 84 -15.56 4.43 46.09
N ASP A 85 -15.92 5.69 45.84
CA ASP A 85 -16.45 6.26 44.59
C ASP A 85 -15.39 7.01 43.78
N GLY A 86 -14.15 6.97 44.22
CA GLY A 86 -13.01 7.53 43.49
C GLY A 86 -12.77 6.87 42.14
N ILE A 87 -11.95 7.54 41.36
CA ILE A 87 -11.52 7.08 40.04
C ILE A 87 -10.76 5.75 40.18
N VAL A 88 -11.34 4.68 39.63
CA VAL A 88 -10.73 3.34 39.61
C VAL A 88 -9.81 3.19 38.39
N ASP A 89 -10.30 3.63 37.24
CA ASP A 89 -9.54 3.60 35.99
C ASP A 89 -8.89 4.94 35.74
N PRO A 90 -7.57 5.01 35.48
CA PRO A 90 -6.90 6.24 35.09
C PRO A 90 -7.68 6.94 33.98
N ILE A 91 -7.95 8.24 34.16
CA ILE A 91 -8.60 9.04 33.12
C ILE A 91 -7.68 9.04 31.91
N GLU A 92 -8.17 8.50 30.80
CA GLU A 92 -7.43 8.47 29.54
C GLU A 92 -7.21 9.89 29.05
N VAL A 93 -5.94 10.30 29.00
CA VAL A 93 -5.56 11.59 28.46
C VAL A 93 -5.56 11.48 26.94
N GLN A 94 -6.53 12.14 26.28
CA GLN A 94 -6.47 12.32 24.84
C GLN A 94 -5.25 13.18 24.49
N ALA A 95 -4.30 12.63 23.74
CA ALA A 95 -3.12 13.35 23.30
C ALA A 95 -3.53 14.52 22.40
N LYS A 96 -3.37 15.75 22.90
CA LYS A 96 -3.58 16.95 22.09
C LYS A 96 -2.28 17.32 21.38
N ARG A 97 -2.22 17.10 20.07
CA ARG A 97 -1.11 17.56 19.22
C ARG A 97 -1.45 18.95 18.66
N GLY A 98 -0.63 19.96 19.01
CA GLY A 98 -0.78 21.37 18.56
C GLY A 98 -1.18 22.36 19.68
N ARG A 99 -1.35 23.65 19.33
CA ARG A 99 -1.72 24.73 20.27
C ARG A 99 -3.24 24.93 20.41
N LYS A 100 -4.04 23.89 20.20
CA LYS A 100 -5.51 23.96 20.33
C LYS A 100 -5.91 23.78 21.80
N GLY A 101 -6.66 24.74 22.35
CA GLY A 101 -7.05 24.77 23.76
C GLY A 101 -7.98 23.62 24.21
N LEU A 102 -8.25 23.55 25.51
CA LEU A 102 -9.30 22.71 26.10
C LEU A 102 -10.67 23.31 25.74
N GLY A 103 -11.53 22.54 25.05
CA GLY A 103 -12.86 23.01 24.60
C GLY A 103 -13.15 22.89 23.09
N LEU A 104 -12.14 22.60 22.26
CA LEU A 104 -12.38 22.29 20.84
C LEU A 104 -13.04 20.91 20.72
N VAL A 105 -14.29 20.88 20.26
CA VAL A 105 -15.03 19.65 19.95
C VAL A 105 -14.24 18.92 18.86
N GLN A 106 -13.56 17.84 19.24
CA GLN A 106 -13.11 16.87 18.26
C GLN A 106 -14.39 16.25 17.71
N LEU A 107 -14.72 16.55 16.46
CA LEU A 107 -15.82 15.90 15.76
C LEU A 107 -15.52 14.40 15.81
N LYS A 108 -16.28 13.69 16.66
CA LYS A 108 -16.31 12.23 16.65
C LYS A 108 -16.63 11.81 15.22
N PRO A 109 -15.92 10.85 14.61
CA PRO A 109 -16.34 10.32 13.32
C PRO A 109 -17.70 9.65 13.55
N THR A 110 -18.76 10.36 13.21
CA THR A 110 -20.11 9.80 13.20
C THR A 110 -20.17 8.90 11.98
N LEU A 111 -20.40 7.62 12.26
CA LEU A 111 -20.75 6.62 11.26
C LEU A 111 -21.88 7.15 10.37
N ALA A 112 -21.59 7.22 9.06
CA ALA A 112 -22.48 7.30 7.91
C ALA A 112 -23.68 8.27 7.92
N SER A 113 -23.59 9.29 7.06
CA SER A 113 -24.67 9.72 6.16
C SER A 113 -24.06 10.21 4.84
N PRO A 114 -24.58 9.79 3.67
CA PRO A 114 -24.11 10.25 2.37
C PRO A 114 -24.96 11.42 1.89
N GLU A 115 -24.34 12.55 1.57
CA GLU A 115 -24.91 13.53 0.64
C GLU A 115 -23.82 14.40 -0.01
N ASN A 116 -23.58 14.08 -1.29
CA ASN A 116 -23.49 14.98 -2.44
C ASN A 116 -22.67 16.28 -2.32
N GLY A 117 -21.61 16.38 -3.15
CA GLY A 117 -21.16 17.67 -3.67
C GLY A 117 -19.65 17.80 -3.82
N SER A 118 -19.20 17.75 -5.06
CA SER A 118 -17.81 17.80 -5.53
C SER A 118 -17.01 19.03 -5.10
N SER A 119 -15.77 18.79 -4.65
CA SER A 119 -14.62 19.68 -4.91
C SER A 119 -13.31 18.92 -4.60
N TYR A 120 -12.84 18.10 -5.55
CA TYR A 120 -11.54 17.42 -5.42
C TYR A 120 -10.42 18.42 -5.70
N SER A 121 -10.16 19.27 -4.73
CA SER A 121 -8.87 19.91 -4.56
C SER A 121 -7.94 18.90 -3.87
N ASN A 122 -6.66 18.85 -4.30
CA ASN A 122 -5.59 18.07 -3.67
C ASN A 122 -5.35 18.56 -2.22
N LYS A 123 -6.24 18.22 -1.28
CA LYS A 123 -6.16 18.62 0.12
C LYS A 123 -5.14 17.77 0.91
N PHE A 124 -4.77 16.60 0.38
CA PHE A 124 -3.85 15.66 1.04
C PHE A 124 -2.37 16.03 0.94
N LEU A 125 -1.99 16.93 0.03
CA LEU A 125 -0.61 17.44 -0.08
C LEU A 125 -0.40 18.82 0.55
N THR A 126 -1.48 19.59 0.76
CA THR A 126 -1.38 21.01 1.16
C THR A 126 -1.60 21.25 2.65
N ASP A 127 -2.28 20.34 3.35
CA ASP A 127 -2.67 20.54 4.74
C ASP A 127 -2.28 19.33 5.61
N GLY A 128 -0.98 19.03 5.68
CA GLY A 128 -0.34 18.21 6.72
C GLY A 128 -1.14 17.00 7.23
N PHE A 129 -1.65 16.15 6.32
CA PHE A 129 -2.44 14.97 6.68
C PHE A 129 -1.57 13.98 7.46
N ASP A 130 -1.88 13.77 8.75
CA ASP A 130 -1.09 12.92 9.65
C ASP A 130 -1.54 11.46 9.56
N LEU A 131 -0.94 10.72 8.62
CA LEU A 131 -1.13 9.27 8.46
C LEU A 131 -0.88 8.49 9.77
N GLN A 132 -0.15 9.05 10.74
CA GLN A 132 0.14 8.38 12.02
C GLN A 132 -1.06 8.30 12.95
N SER A 133 -2.05 9.19 12.77
CA SER A 133 -3.22 9.28 13.67
C SER A 133 -4.41 8.43 13.17
N GLU A 134 -4.31 7.85 11.98
CA GLU A 134 -5.38 7.10 11.34
C GLU A 134 -5.32 5.60 11.65
N ALA A 135 -6.50 4.97 11.62
CA ALA A 135 -6.67 3.54 11.76
C ALA A 135 -6.87 2.90 10.39
N PHE A 136 -6.16 1.81 10.13
CA PHE A 136 -6.21 1.09 8.86
C PHE A 136 -6.86 -0.29 9.05
N HIS A 137 -7.71 -0.67 8.10
CA HIS A 137 -8.39 -1.98 8.07
C HIS A 137 -7.81 -2.91 7.00
N ILE A 138 -6.55 -2.70 6.65
CA ILE A 138 -5.79 -3.53 5.71
C ILE A 138 -4.57 -4.11 6.41
N ASP A 139 -4.11 -5.28 5.97
CA ASP A 139 -2.91 -5.90 6.55
C ASP A 139 -1.63 -5.20 6.08
N ILE A 140 -1.22 -4.18 6.84
CA ILE A 140 -0.04 -3.35 6.54
C ILE A 140 1.24 -4.19 6.46
N ASN A 141 1.38 -5.21 7.32
CA ASN A 141 2.59 -6.02 7.37
C ASN A 141 2.71 -6.89 6.11
N PHE A 142 1.58 -7.47 5.68
CA PHE A 142 1.53 -8.18 4.40
C PHE A 142 1.98 -7.29 3.23
N TYR A 143 1.48 -6.05 3.13
CA TYR A 143 1.88 -5.15 2.04
C TYR A 143 3.33 -4.69 2.13
N ARG A 144 3.88 -4.50 3.33
CA ARG A 144 5.32 -4.25 3.51
C ARG A 144 6.13 -5.41 2.97
N ASP A 145 5.80 -6.64 3.36
CA ASP A 145 6.51 -7.85 2.92
C ASP A 145 6.37 -8.08 1.41
N LEU A 146 5.18 -7.83 0.86
CA LEU A 146 4.92 -7.86 -0.58
C LEU A 146 5.88 -6.92 -1.33
N MET A 147 6.03 -5.67 -0.86
CA MET A 147 6.89 -4.67 -1.49
C MET A 147 8.38 -4.99 -1.33
N VAL A 148 8.80 -5.54 -0.18
CA VAL A 148 10.17 -6.02 0.05
C VAL A 148 10.50 -7.17 -0.90
N ASN A 149 9.57 -8.11 -1.08
CA ASN A 149 9.70 -9.21 -2.03
C ASN A 149 9.71 -8.73 -3.49
N PHE A 150 8.88 -7.75 -3.82
CA PHE A 150 8.87 -7.12 -5.14
C PHE A 150 10.22 -6.50 -5.49
N LYS A 151 10.80 -5.76 -4.53
CA LYS A 151 12.11 -5.12 -4.67
C LYS A 151 13.24 -6.14 -4.83
N SER A 152 13.28 -7.17 -3.99
CA SER A 152 14.35 -8.17 -3.99
C SER A 152 14.33 -9.07 -5.22
N ARG A 153 13.14 -9.46 -5.69
CA ARG A 153 12.98 -10.37 -6.85
C ARG A 153 13.10 -9.67 -8.20
N GLN A 154 13.08 -8.34 -8.25
CA GLN A 154 13.10 -7.55 -9.49
C GLN A 154 12.06 -8.05 -10.50
N LEU A 155 10.80 -8.15 -10.05
CA LEU A 155 9.73 -8.71 -10.86
C LEU A 155 9.60 -7.99 -12.21
N GLY A 156 9.40 -8.77 -13.28
CA GLY A 156 9.31 -8.28 -14.66
C GLY A 156 7.99 -7.59 -15.02
N TYR A 157 7.07 -7.46 -14.07
CA TYR A 157 5.73 -6.90 -14.23
C TYR A 157 5.42 -5.91 -13.10
N ASP A 158 4.46 -5.02 -13.37
CA ASP A 158 3.98 -4.03 -12.41
C ASP A 158 3.02 -4.71 -11.42
N LEU A 159 3.04 -4.30 -10.14
CA LEU A 159 1.98 -4.71 -9.21
C LEU A 159 0.85 -3.70 -9.32
N VAL A 160 -0.33 -4.20 -9.65
CA VAL A 160 -1.53 -3.43 -9.89
C VAL A 160 -2.53 -3.84 -8.81
N PHE A 161 -2.85 -2.92 -7.91
CA PHE A 161 -3.68 -3.19 -6.75
C PHE A 161 -5.16 -3.11 -7.13
N SER A 162 -6.04 -3.75 -6.36
CA SER A 162 -7.49 -3.58 -6.52
C SER A 162 -7.88 -2.10 -6.40
N ILE A 163 -9.04 -1.73 -6.96
CA ILE A 163 -9.67 -0.42 -6.78
C ILE A 163 -10.26 -0.23 -5.38
N ASP A 164 -10.41 -1.31 -4.61
CA ASP A 164 -11.07 -1.30 -3.29
C ASP A 164 -10.29 -0.52 -2.21
N PHE A 165 -9.07 -0.08 -2.52
CA PHE A 165 -8.24 0.66 -1.59
C PHE A 165 -8.69 2.12 -1.47
N THR A 166 -8.92 2.54 -0.24
CA THR A 166 -9.29 3.93 0.05
C THR A 166 -8.14 4.89 -0.28
N GLU A 167 -8.45 6.18 -0.42
CA GLU A 167 -7.42 7.19 -0.67
C GLU A 167 -6.33 7.22 0.41
N ILE A 168 -6.71 7.06 1.68
CA ILE A 168 -5.79 7.02 2.82
C ILE A 168 -4.91 5.76 2.75
N GLU A 169 -5.49 4.61 2.43
CA GLU A 169 -4.74 3.36 2.23
C GLU A 169 -3.75 3.49 1.07
N ARG A 170 -4.14 4.11 -0.05
CA ARG A 170 -3.23 4.38 -1.18
C ARG A 170 -2.11 5.35 -0.80
N ALA A 171 -2.39 6.37 0.02
CA ALA A 171 -1.37 7.27 0.55
C ALA A 171 -0.38 6.53 1.48
N LEU A 172 -0.88 5.62 2.33
CA LEU A 172 -0.04 4.73 3.14
C LEU A 172 0.84 3.84 2.26
N LEU A 173 0.27 3.19 1.24
CA LEU A 173 1.02 2.33 0.31
C LEU A 173 2.08 3.13 -0.46
N CYS A 174 1.75 4.33 -0.94
CA CYS A 174 2.71 5.27 -1.52
C CYS A 174 3.86 5.59 -0.55
N LYS A 175 3.53 5.82 0.73
CA LYS A 175 4.53 6.11 1.76
C LYS A 175 5.45 4.92 2.01
N ILE A 176 4.91 3.71 2.14
CA ILE A 176 5.69 2.46 2.28
C ILE A 176 6.60 2.26 1.07
N ALA A 177 6.08 2.45 -0.15
CA ALA A 177 6.85 2.33 -1.38
C ALA A 177 8.01 3.33 -1.44
N SER A 178 7.76 4.59 -1.06
CA SER A 178 8.78 5.64 -0.96
C SER A 178 9.87 5.28 0.04
N ASP A 179 9.50 4.79 1.23
CA ASP A 179 10.46 4.34 2.25
C ASP A 179 11.32 3.15 1.75
N LEU A 180 10.79 2.34 0.83
CA LEU A 180 11.49 1.24 0.17
C LEU A 180 12.20 1.64 -1.14
N ASN A 181 12.21 2.92 -1.52
CA ASN A 181 12.76 3.41 -2.80
C ASN A 181 12.15 2.71 -4.03
N LEU A 182 10.86 2.39 -3.98
CA LEU A 182 10.10 1.85 -5.11
C LEU A 182 9.37 2.97 -5.84
N GLN A 183 9.25 2.83 -7.16
CA GLN A 183 8.44 3.73 -7.96
C GLN A 183 6.98 3.31 -7.89
N CYS A 184 6.09 4.24 -7.57
CA CYS A 184 4.66 4.00 -7.55
C CYS A 184 3.91 5.14 -8.25
N LYS A 185 2.68 4.84 -8.66
CA LYS A 185 1.74 5.83 -9.17
C LYS A 185 0.32 5.43 -8.79
N THR A 186 -0.56 6.41 -8.72
CA THR A 186 -2.00 6.18 -8.75
C THR A 186 -2.47 6.44 -10.17
N VAL A 187 -3.15 5.47 -10.77
CA VAL A 187 -3.78 5.59 -12.09
C VAL A 187 -5.28 5.81 -11.89
N THR A 188 -5.85 6.75 -12.64
CA THR A 188 -7.29 7.02 -12.65
C THR A 188 -7.85 6.59 -14.00
N TYR A 189 -8.92 5.79 -13.99
CA TYR A 189 -9.60 5.39 -15.23
C TYR A 189 -10.80 6.29 -15.51
N ASP A 190 -11.54 6.65 -14.46
CA ASP A 190 -12.63 7.63 -14.49
C ASP A 190 -12.59 8.46 -13.19
N TYR A 191 -13.69 9.13 -12.85
CA TYR A 191 -13.80 9.99 -11.67
C TYR A 191 -13.87 9.21 -10.34
N GLU A 192 -14.11 7.90 -10.38
CA GLU A 192 -14.41 7.06 -9.21
C GLU A 192 -13.34 5.99 -8.98
N HIS A 193 -12.74 5.47 -10.04
CA HIS A 193 -11.82 4.33 -9.99
C HIS A 193 -10.36 4.80 -9.99
N TYR A 194 -9.77 4.76 -8.80
CA TYR A 194 -8.36 5.04 -8.57
C TYR A 194 -7.60 3.78 -8.17
N GLN A 195 -6.56 3.47 -8.92
CA GLN A 195 -5.79 2.25 -8.75
C GLN A 195 -4.35 2.57 -8.37
N PHE A 196 -3.87 1.98 -7.26
CA PHE A 196 -2.46 2.09 -6.89
C PHE A 196 -1.62 1.07 -7.67
N VAL A 197 -0.49 1.52 -8.22
CA VAL A 197 0.39 0.70 -9.07
C VAL A 197 1.84 0.87 -8.65
N LEU A 198 2.53 -0.23 -8.35
CA LEU A 198 3.98 -0.26 -8.23
C LEU A 198 4.61 -0.56 -9.59
N LEU A 199 5.49 0.34 -10.00
CA LEU A 199 6.16 0.27 -11.28
C LEU A 199 7.36 -0.66 -11.18
N LYS A 200 7.48 -1.54 -12.17
CA LYS A 200 8.60 -2.45 -12.31
C LYS A 200 9.91 -1.72 -12.60
N HIS A 201 11.00 -2.43 -12.31
CA HIS A 201 12.30 -2.07 -12.86
C HIS A 201 12.28 -2.24 -14.39
N ARG A 202 12.77 -1.23 -15.11
CA ARG A 202 12.98 -1.30 -16.57
C ARG A 202 14.06 -2.32 -16.87
N VAL A 203 13.71 -3.42 -17.53
CA VAL A 203 14.67 -4.39 -18.06
C VAL A 203 15.14 -3.89 -19.42
N SER A 204 16.43 -3.98 -19.72
CA SER A 204 16.94 -3.57 -21.03
C SER A 204 16.33 -4.46 -22.12
N PRO A 205 16.12 -3.94 -23.36
CA PRO A 205 15.61 -4.76 -24.44
C PRO A 205 16.45 -6.02 -24.68
N HIS A 206 17.78 -5.92 -24.55
CA HIS A 206 18.69 -7.04 -24.70
C HIS A 206 18.49 -8.11 -23.62
N ASP A 207 18.45 -7.74 -22.34
CA ASP A 207 18.24 -8.70 -21.26
C ASP A 207 16.87 -9.37 -21.37
N LEU A 208 15.87 -8.62 -21.86
CA LEU A 208 14.54 -9.14 -22.09
C LEU A 208 14.51 -10.15 -23.24
N LEU A 209 15.28 -9.93 -24.32
CA LEU A 209 15.47 -10.91 -25.39
C LEU A 209 16.16 -12.18 -24.87
N VAL A 210 17.22 -12.04 -24.06
CA VAL A 210 17.92 -13.19 -23.44
C VAL A 210 16.95 -13.99 -22.57
N LYS A 211 16.19 -13.32 -21.70
CA LYS A 211 15.20 -13.94 -20.82
C LYS A 211 14.10 -14.69 -21.58
N ILE A 212 13.68 -14.19 -22.74
CA ILE A 212 12.61 -14.82 -23.54
C ILE A 212 13.16 -15.92 -24.46
N LEU A 213 14.21 -15.65 -25.23
CA LEU A 213 14.70 -16.53 -26.29
C LEU A 213 15.64 -17.61 -25.76
N VAL A 214 16.50 -17.26 -24.80
CA VAL A 214 17.53 -18.15 -24.25
C VAL A 214 17.03 -18.84 -22.99
N GLU A 215 16.65 -18.06 -21.97
CA GLU A 215 16.25 -18.61 -20.67
C GLU A 215 14.84 -19.20 -20.67
N ARG A 216 14.00 -18.83 -21.65
CA ARG A 216 12.57 -19.19 -21.75
C ARG A 216 11.83 -18.95 -20.43
N HIS A 217 12.10 -17.81 -19.81
CA HIS A 217 11.59 -17.50 -18.49
C HIS A 217 10.05 -17.41 -18.51
N PRO A 218 9.32 -18.20 -17.70
CA PRO A 218 7.87 -18.39 -17.85
C PRO A 218 7.07 -17.08 -17.79
N ILE A 219 7.46 -16.18 -16.88
CA ILE A 219 6.81 -14.88 -16.71
C ILE A 219 7.05 -13.95 -17.92
N TYR A 220 8.29 -13.84 -18.42
CA TYR A 220 8.58 -12.92 -19.53
C TYR A 220 8.01 -13.44 -20.85
N SER A 221 8.05 -14.76 -21.08
CA SER A 221 7.46 -15.40 -22.26
C SER A 221 5.94 -15.29 -22.29
N ALA A 222 5.27 -15.23 -21.14
CA ALA A 222 3.84 -14.95 -21.07
C ALA A 222 3.49 -13.47 -21.30
N LEU A 223 4.37 -12.55 -20.91
CA LEU A 223 4.12 -11.10 -21.01
C LEU A 223 4.54 -10.49 -22.36
N TYR A 224 5.51 -11.10 -23.05
CA TYR A 224 6.15 -10.55 -24.23
C TYR A 224 6.26 -11.59 -25.34
N THR A 225 5.92 -11.19 -26.57
CA THR A 225 6.29 -11.88 -27.80
C THR A 225 7.48 -11.20 -28.44
N VAL A 226 8.32 -12.00 -29.10
CA VAL A 226 9.39 -11.50 -29.95
C VAL A 226 9.02 -11.86 -31.38
N GLU A 227 8.83 -10.84 -32.20
CA GLU A 227 8.48 -11.00 -33.61
C GLU A 227 9.68 -10.63 -34.49
N PRO A 228 9.92 -11.36 -35.58
CA PRO A 228 10.91 -10.97 -36.58
C PRO A 228 10.48 -9.65 -37.23
N PRO A 229 11.43 -8.84 -37.73
CA PRO A 229 11.10 -7.59 -38.38
C PRO A 229 10.22 -7.84 -39.62
N GLU A 230 9.03 -7.21 -39.66
CA GLU A 230 8.16 -7.27 -40.84
C GLU A 230 8.92 -6.79 -42.09
N GLU A 231 8.87 -7.57 -43.18
CA GLU A 231 9.36 -7.16 -44.51
C GLU A 231 8.62 -5.89 -44.98
N GLU A 232 9.35 -4.92 -45.54
CA GLU A 232 8.84 -3.58 -45.92
C GLU A 232 7.58 -3.61 -46.80
N LEU A 233 7.45 -4.63 -47.64
CA LEU A 233 6.35 -4.79 -48.60
C LEU A 233 5.01 -5.06 -47.90
N THR A 234 5.05 -5.70 -46.74
CA THR A 234 3.87 -6.04 -45.91
C THR A 234 3.40 -4.81 -45.12
N ARG A 235 4.34 -4.00 -44.62
CA ARG A 235 4.05 -2.71 -43.95
C ARG A 235 3.33 -1.74 -44.89
N HIS A 236 3.82 -1.60 -46.13
CA HIS A 236 3.27 -0.65 -47.09
C HIS A 236 1.81 -0.98 -47.44
N LYS A 237 1.47 -2.27 -47.61
CA LYS A 237 0.08 -2.71 -47.86
C LYS A 237 -0.84 -2.41 -46.67
N LYS A 238 -0.38 -2.65 -45.44
CA LYS A 238 -1.16 -2.42 -44.21
C LYS A 238 -1.45 -0.92 -43.98
N VAL A 239 -0.47 -0.06 -44.29
CA VAL A 239 -0.65 1.41 -44.24
C VAL A 239 -1.64 1.89 -45.29
N LEU A 240 -1.54 1.38 -46.53
CA LEU A 240 -2.48 1.72 -47.60
C LEU A 240 -3.92 1.29 -47.27
N GLU A 241 -4.10 0.14 -46.63
CA GLU A 241 -5.43 -0.36 -46.21
C GLU A 241 -6.04 0.48 -45.07
N LEU A 242 -5.20 1.02 -44.17
CA LEU A 242 -5.63 1.92 -43.10
C LEU A 242 -5.96 3.32 -43.60
N CYS A 243 -5.25 3.80 -44.63
CA CYS A 243 -5.53 5.10 -45.27
C CYS A 243 -6.72 5.06 -46.25
N SER A 244 -7.26 3.87 -46.56
CA SER A 244 -8.44 3.70 -47.42
C SER A 244 -9.77 3.60 -46.66
N ARG A 245 -9.80 3.87 -45.36
CA ARG A 245 -11.00 4.03 -44.53
C ARG A 245 -11.18 5.49 -44.12
#